data_AF-A0A397PB97-F1
#
_entry.id   AF-A0A397PB97-F1
#
_cell.length_a   1.000
_cell.length_b   1.000
_cell.length_c   1.000
_cell.angle_alpha   90.00
_cell.angle_beta   90.00
_cell.angle_gamma   90.00
#
_symmetry.space_group_name_H-M   'P 1'
#
loop_
_entity.id
_entity.type
_entity.pdbx_description
1 polymer ?
#
loop_
_entity_poly.entity_id
_entity_poly.type
_entity_poly.pdbx_seq_one_letter_code
_entity_poly.pdbx_strand_id
1 'polypeptide(L)'
;MRGFTKDPRDDAAVARPGLAAAAGSPVIVLDTADNVAVCRRNVATGEALAMDGDVVAARADMPLGHKVARAFIPAGALVVKYGMPIGSATADIEPGDWVHLHNMRSNYISSHTRASAVPA
;
A
#
# COMPACT_ATOMS: atom_id res chain seq x y z
N MET A 1 12.97 -54.01 27.71
CA MET A 1 11.54 -53.86 28.03
C MET A 1 11.33 -52.51 28.69
N ARG A 2 10.76 -51.55 27.96
CA ARG A 2 9.90 -50.43 28.37
C ARG A 2 9.77 -49.52 27.14
N GLY A 3 8.62 -49.65 26.47
CA GLY A 3 8.29 -48.90 25.26
C GLY A 3 7.90 -47.47 25.61
N PHE A 4 8.38 -46.52 24.82
CA PHE A 4 7.74 -45.22 24.69
C PHE A 4 6.73 -45.33 23.55
N THR A 5 5.46 -45.38 23.93
CA THR A 5 4.30 -45.40 23.04
C THR A 5 4.19 -44.06 22.32
N LYS A 6 4.07 -44.12 20.99
CA LYS A 6 3.57 -43.01 20.16
C LYS A 6 2.15 -42.67 20.66
N ASP A 7 1.96 -41.47 21.20
CA ASP A 7 0.64 -41.02 21.64
C ASP A 7 -0.27 -40.83 20.42
N PRO A 8 -1.49 -41.43 20.35
CA PRO A 8 -2.33 -41.45 19.15
C PRO A 8 -3.44 -40.39 19.11
N ARG A 9 -3.36 -39.31 19.90
CA ARG A 9 -4.31 -38.17 19.91
C ARG A 9 -3.50 -36.94 20.33
N ASP A 10 -3.32 -35.87 19.57
CA ASP A 10 -4.37 -35.07 18.95
C ASP A 10 -3.94 -34.57 17.58
N ASP A 11 -4.59 -35.17 16.58
CA ASP A 11 -4.77 -34.68 15.22
C ASP A 11 -5.61 -33.40 15.18
N ALA A 12 -5.24 -32.39 15.97
CA ALA A 12 -5.71 -31.03 15.70
C ALA A 12 -4.84 -30.49 14.57
N ALA A 13 -5.25 -30.77 13.34
CA ALA A 13 -4.93 -29.93 12.21
C ALA A 13 -5.30 -28.50 12.61
N VAL A 14 -4.32 -27.73 13.10
CA VAL A 14 -4.42 -26.29 13.18
C VAL A 14 -4.76 -25.87 11.77
N ALA A 15 -6.00 -25.42 11.60
CA ALA A 15 -6.50 -24.92 10.34
C ALA A 15 -5.48 -23.88 9.87
N ARG A 16 -4.68 -24.26 8.87
CA ARG A 16 -3.79 -23.33 8.18
C ARG A 16 -4.75 -22.42 7.44
N PRO A 17 -4.94 -21.15 7.84
CA PRO A 17 -5.78 -20.25 7.07
C PRO A 17 -5.30 -20.33 5.62
N GLY A 18 -6.28 -20.48 4.73
CA GLY A 18 -6.13 -21.08 3.42
C GLY A 18 -4.93 -20.58 2.64
N LEU A 19 -4.37 -21.50 1.85
CA LEU A 19 -3.40 -21.21 0.81
C LEU A 19 -4.01 -20.21 -0.20
N ALA A 20 -3.84 -18.93 0.10
CA ALA A 20 -3.82 -17.81 -0.82
C ALA A 20 -2.66 -16.88 -0.43
N ALA A 21 -1.45 -17.44 -0.37
CA ALA A 21 -0.22 -16.69 -0.21
C ALA A 21 0.80 -17.17 -1.24
N ALA A 22 0.73 -16.55 -2.42
CA ALA A 22 1.87 -16.40 -3.34
C ALA A 22 1.67 -15.16 -4.24
N ALA A 23 1.20 -14.07 -3.67
CA ALA A 23 1.43 -12.73 -4.19
C ALA A 23 1.71 -11.87 -2.97
N GLY A 24 2.87 -11.21 -2.90
CA GLY A 24 3.15 -10.28 -1.80
C GLY A 24 2.08 -9.19 -1.71
N SER A 25 1.99 -8.48 -0.57
CA SER A 25 1.04 -7.36 -0.40
C SER A 25 1.01 -6.47 -1.66
N PRO A 26 -0.17 -6.03 -2.14
CA PRO A 26 -0.30 -5.20 -3.34
C PRO A 26 0.45 -3.87 -3.22
N VAL A 27 0.77 -3.46 -2.00
CA VAL A 27 1.49 -2.24 -1.68
C VAL A 27 2.68 -2.52 -0.76
N ILE A 28 3.62 -1.59 -0.70
CA ILE A 28 4.74 -1.61 0.25
C ILE A 28 4.86 -0.25 0.94
N VAL A 29 4.92 -0.30 2.27
CA VAL A 29 5.37 0.79 3.11
C VAL A 29 6.89 0.67 3.22
N LEU A 30 7.61 1.74 2.90
CA LEU A 30 9.08 1.69 2.79
C LEU A 30 9.75 2.09 4.09
N ASP A 31 9.13 3.03 4.82
CA ASP A 31 9.54 3.44 6.16
C ASP A 31 8.31 3.61 7.07
N THR A 32 8.48 3.36 8.37
CA THR A 32 7.40 3.51 9.36
C THR A 32 6.85 4.94 9.47
N ALA A 33 7.65 5.95 9.12
CA ALA A 33 7.25 7.35 9.13
C ALA A 33 6.49 7.77 7.84
N ASP A 34 6.38 6.89 6.84
CA ASP A 34 5.71 7.22 5.58
C ASP A 34 4.20 7.40 5.79
N ASN A 35 3.61 8.44 5.20
CA ASN A 35 2.15 8.56 5.12
C ASN A 35 1.58 8.08 3.77
N VAL A 36 2.45 7.52 2.91
CA VAL A 36 2.09 6.88 1.64
C VAL A 36 2.70 5.49 1.54
N ALA A 37 2.05 4.59 0.80
CA ALA A 37 2.63 3.32 0.37
C ALA A 37 2.81 3.31 -1.16
N VAL A 38 3.58 2.37 -1.68
CA VAL A 38 3.84 2.24 -3.13
C VAL A 38 3.20 0.96 -3.67
N CYS A 39 2.48 1.08 -4.79
CA CYS A 39 1.88 -0.06 -5.47
C CYS A 39 2.97 -1.00 -6.04
N ARG A 40 2.90 -2.28 -5.71
CA ARG A 40 3.78 -3.36 -6.20
C ARG A 40 3.26 -4.06 -7.45
N ARG A 41 2.02 -3.74 -7.82
CA ARG A 41 1.34 -4.13 -9.06
C ARG A 41 0.25 -3.11 -9.34
N ASN A 42 -0.50 -3.29 -10.43
CA ASN A 42 -1.73 -2.54 -10.62
C ASN A 42 -2.72 -2.91 -9.51
N VAL A 43 -3.36 -1.90 -8.93
CA VAL A 43 -4.35 -1.98 -7.88
C VAL A 43 -5.68 -1.51 -8.46
N ALA A 44 -6.75 -2.29 -8.23
CA ALA A 44 -8.09 -1.92 -8.66
C ALA A 44 -8.82 -1.10 -7.58
N THR A 45 -9.75 -0.25 -8.02
CA THR A 45 -10.67 0.45 -7.13
C THR A 45 -11.43 -0.52 -6.23
N GLY A 46 -11.56 -0.20 -4.94
CA GLY A 46 -12.20 -1.02 -3.93
C GLY A 46 -11.35 -2.18 -3.40
N GLU A 47 -10.16 -2.42 -3.97
CA GLU A 47 -9.26 -3.45 -3.48
C GLU A 47 -8.79 -3.15 -2.05
N ALA A 48 -8.78 -4.18 -1.20
CA ALA A 48 -8.32 -4.08 0.18
C ALA A 48 -6.78 -4.07 0.23
N LEU A 49 -6.21 -2.96 0.71
CA LEU A 49 -4.77 -2.75 0.84
C LEU A 49 -4.36 -2.89 2.31
N ALA A 50 -3.70 -4.01 2.63
CA ALA A 50 -3.14 -4.22 3.95
C ALA A 50 -1.84 -3.40 4.13
N MET A 51 -1.86 -2.45 5.07
CA MET A 51 -0.75 -1.55 5.39
C MET A 51 -0.60 -1.42 6.90
N ASP A 52 0.51 -1.89 7.46
CA ASP A 52 0.86 -1.81 8.89
C ASP A 52 -0.22 -2.32 9.87
N GLY A 53 -0.93 -3.38 9.49
CA GLY A 53 -1.97 -4.00 10.32
C GLY A 53 -3.38 -3.43 10.11
N ASP A 54 -3.50 -2.31 9.40
CA ASP A 54 -4.76 -1.75 8.97
C ASP A 54 -5.10 -2.18 7.52
N VAL A 55 -6.39 -2.11 7.20
CA VAL A 55 -6.89 -2.35 5.85
C VAL A 55 -7.56 -1.09 5.33
N VAL A 56 -7.05 -0.59 4.21
CA VAL A 56 -7.60 0.59 3.54
C VAL A 56 -8.07 0.18 2.15
N ALA A 57 -9.28 0.60 1.76
CA ALA A 57 -9.78 0.35 0.42
C ALA A 57 -9.17 1.35 -0.59
N ALA A 58 -8.69 0.85 -1.72
CA ALA A 58 -8.26 1.70 -2.83
C ALA A 58 -9.44 2.53 -3.35
N ARG A 59 -9.24 3.85 -3.52
CA ARG A 59 -10.31 4.76 -3.96
C ARG A 59 -10.30 5.02 -5.46
N ALA A 60 -9.28 4.52 -6.16
CA ALA A 60 -9.14 4.58 -7.61
C ALA A 60 -8.25 3.43 -8.11
N ASP A 61 -8.26 3.20 -9.43
CA ASP A 61 -7.30 2.33 -10.09
C ASP A 61 -5.91 2.99 -10.06
N MET A 62 -4.90 2.24 -9.62
CA MET A 62 -3.54 2.76 -9.45
C MET A 62 -2.54 1.84 -10.16
N PRO A 63 -1.73 2.37 -11.09
CA PRO A 63 -0.70 1.57 -11.75
C PRO A 63 0.45 1.20 -10.80
N LEU A 64 1.22 0.18 -11.18
CA LEU A 64 2.50 -0.18 -10.55
C LEU A 64 3.37 1.07 -10.26
N GLY A 65 3.96 1.13 -9.07
CA GLY A 65 4.89 2.18 -8.66
C GLY A 65 4.24 3.50 -8.21
N HIS A 66 2.93 3.65 -8.38
CA HIS A 66 2.22 4.83 -7.89
C HIS A 66 2.00 4.78 -6.37
N LYS A 67 1.75 5.96 -5.80
CA LYS A 67 1.61 6.14 -4.36
C LYS A 67 0.14 6.09 -3.95
N VAL A 68 -0.14 5.45 -2.83
CA VAL A 68 -1.45 5.44 -2.19
C VAL A 68 -1.33 6.06 -0.80
N ALA A 69 -2.32 6.86 -0.40
CA ALA A 69 -2.36 7.44 0.94
C ALA A 69 -2.68 6.36 1.99
N ARG A 70 -1.92 6.36 3.09
CA ARG A 70 -2.10 5.41 4.19
C ARG A 70 -3.00 5.97 5.29
N ALA A 71 -2.96 7.27 5.43
CA ALA A 71 -3.66 8.05 6.44
C ALA A 71 -4.21 9.31 5.76
N PHE A 72 -5.10 10.02 6.47
CA PHE A 72 -5.55 11.33 6.03
C PHE A 72 -4.37 12.32 5.98
N ILE A 73 -4.22 13.01 4.86
CA ILE A 73 -3.20 14.05 4.66
C ILE A 73 -3.94 15.36 4.32
N PRO A 74 -4.01 16.32 5.25
CA PRO A 74 -4.66 17.61 5.00
C PRO A 74 -3.98 18.40 3.88
N ALA A 75 -4.73 19.24 3.19
CA ALA A 75 -4.18 20.19 2.22
C ALA A 75 -3.01 21.00 2.84
N GLY A 76 -1.91 21.11 2.10
CA GLY A 76 -0.69 21.79 2.56
C GLY A 76 0.25 20.94 3.43
N ALA A 77 -0.21 19.83 4.02
CA ALA A 77 0.62 18.94 4.82
C ALA A 77 1.68 18.23 3.96
N LEU A 78 2.74 17.75 4.63
CA LEU A 78 3.85 17.06 3.96
C LEU A 78 3.43 15.66 3.52
N VAL A 79 3.80 15.29 2.30
CA VAL A 79 3.78 13.90 1.83
C VAL A 79 5.16 13.30 2.11
N VAL A 80 5.22 12.21 2.87
CA VAL A 80 6.44 11.58 3.38
C VAL A 80 6.60 10.19 2.78
N LYS A 81 7.75 9.95 2.14
CA LYS A 81 8.14 8.66 1.54
C LYS A 81 9.62 8.39 1.83
N TYR A 82 9.97 7.15 2.18
CA TYR A 82 11.31 6.79 2.67
C TYR A 82 11.72 7.58 3.93
N GLY A 83 10.75 7.91 4.80
CA GLY A 83 10.97 8.70 6.00
C GLY A 83 11.28 10.18 5.75
N MET A 84 11.21 10.64 4.49
CA MET A 84 11.58 12.00 4.10
C MET A 84 10.41 12.73 3.43
N PRO A 85 10.22 14.04 3.68
CA PRO A 85 9.22 14.82 2.98
C PRO A 85 9.61 14.92 1.51
N ILE A 86 8.72 14.50 0.60
CA ILE A 86 8.93 14.56 -0.87
C ILE A 86 8.16 15.69 -1.54
N GLY A 87 7.22 16.30 -0.81
CA GLY A 87 6.31 17.32 -1.33
C GLY A 87 5.23 17.68 -0.33
N SER A 88 4.24 18.43 -0.80
CA SER A 88 3.07 18.82 -0.02
C SER A 88 1.78 18.50 -0.76
N ALA A 89 0.74 18.14 -0.02
CA ALA A 89 -0.60 17.96 -0.54
C ALA A 89 -1.16 19.29 -1.08
N THR A 90 -1.87 19.25 -2.20
CA THR A 90 -2.54 20.42 -2.81
C THR A 90 -4.04 20.45 -2.57
N ALA A 91 -4.59 19.36 -2.06
CA ALA A 91 -5.96 19.20 -1.57
C ALA A 91 -5.92 18.20 -0.39
N ASP A 92 -7.04 18.03 0.30
CA ASP A 92 -7.17 16.94 1.27
C ASP A 92 -7.06 15.59 0.55
N ILE A 93 -6.37 14.64 1.18
CA ILE A 93 -6.14 13.29 0.66
C ILE A 93 -6.63 12.29 1.70
N GLU A 94 -7.62 11.49 1.34
CA GLU A 94 -8.19 10.45 2.19
C GLU A 94 -7.34 9.16 2.14
N PRO A 95 -7.36 8.32 3.19
CA PRO A 95 -6.77 6.99 3.12
C PRO A 95 -7.26 6.22 1.89
N GLY A 96 -6.34 5.66 1.12
CA GLY A 96 -6.64 4.89 -0.10
C GLY A 96 -6.69 5.71 -1.38
N ASP A 97 -6.58 7.04 -1.28
CA ASP A 97 -6.49 7.91 -2.46
C ASP A 97 -5.17 7.72 -3.20
N TRP A 98 -5.23 7.90 -4.53
CA TRP A 98 -4.06 7.91 -5.39
C TRP A 98 -3.28 9.21 -5.23
N VAL A 99 -2.05 9.14 -4.72
CA VAL A 99 -1.21 10.32 -4.45
C VAL A 99 -0.29 10.62 -5.64
N HIS A 100 -0.62 11.64 -6.41
CA HIS A 100 0.13 12.04 -7.61
C HIS A 100 -0.02 13.55 -7.90
N LEU A 101 0.48 14.02 -9.04
CA LEU A 101 0.56 15.45 -9.38
C LEU A 101 -0.78 16.22 -9.33
N HIS A 102 -1.92 15.51 -9.34
CA HIS A 102 -3.24 16.13 -9.22
C HIS A 102 -3.59 16.56 -7.78
N ASN A 103 -3.02 15.90 -6.76
CA ASN A 103 -3.29 16.17 -5.34
C ASN A 103 -2.02 16.38 -4.49
N MET A 104 -0.84 16.32 -5.09
CA MET A 104 0.41 16.72 -4.46
C MET A 104 1.32 17.49 -5.41
N ARG A 105 2.22 18.29 -4.86
CA ARG A 105 3.34 18.92 -5.58
C ARG A 105 4.66 18.58 -4.91
N SER A 106 5.73 18.46 -5.69
CA SER A 106 7.08 18.34 -5.12
C SER A 106 7.55 19.68 -4.56
N ASN A 107 8.31 19.64 -3.46
CA ASN A 107 8.90 20.82 -2.84
C ASN A 107 10.35 21.08 -3.29
N TYR A 108 10.95 20.19 -4.10
CA TYR A 108 12.37 20.27 -4.48
C TYR A 108 12.56 20.62 -5.96
N ILE A 109 11.84 19.91 -6.85
CA ILE A 109 11.98 20.07 -8.29
C ILE A 109 10.61 20.23 -8.94
N SER A 110 10.52 21.11 -9.93
CA SER A 110 9.28 21.26 -10.69
C SER A 110 8.96 19.97 -11.45
N SER A 111 7.71 19.55 -11.36
CA SER A 111 7.23 18.33 -12.04
C SER A 111 6.95 18.63 -13.50
N HIS A 112 7.54 17.84 -14.40
CA HIS A 112 7.34 17.96 -15.84
C HIS A 112 6.60 16.71 -16.33
N THR A 113 5.43 16.91 -16.92
CA THR A 113 4.62 15.81 -17.48
C THR A 113 5.00 15.63 -18.95
N ARG A 114 5.31 14.39 -19.36
CA ARG A 114 5.29 14.04 -20.79
C ARG A 114 3.83 13.76 -21.13
N ALA A 115 3.24 14.57 -22.01
CA ALA A 115 1.89 14.29 -22.50
C ALA A 115 1.88 12.87 -23.08
N SER A 116 1.11 11.97 -22.46
CA SER A 116 0.91 10.63 -22.98
C SER A 116 -0.13 10.74 -24.09
N ALA A 117 0.30 11.04 -25.30
CA ALA A 117 -0.53 10.84 -26.46
C ALA A 117 -0.63 9.33 -26.73
N VAL A 118 -1.71 8.72 -26.27
CA VAL A 118 -2.25 7.52 -26.93
C VAL A 118 -3.74 7.76 -27.18
N PRO A 119 -4.12 8.39 -28.29
CA PRO A 119 -5.42 8.14 -28.89
C PRO A 119 -5.34 6.94 -29.85
N ALA A 120 -6.47 6.25 -29.96
CA ALA A 120 -6.72 4.97 -30.64
C ALA A 120 -6.30 4.91 -32.11
#